data_AF-A0A2P4TC46-F1
#
_entry.id   AF-A0A2P4TC46-F1
#
_cell.length_a   1.000
_cell.length_b   1.000
_cell.length_c   1.000
_cell.angle_alpha   90.00
_cell.angle_beta   90.00
_cell.angle_gamma   90.00
#
_symmetry.space_group_name_H-M   'P 1'
#
loop_
_entity.id
_entity.type
_entity.pdbx_description
1 polymer ?
#
loop_
_entity_poly.entity_id
_entity_poly.type
_entity_poly.pdbx_seq_one_letter_code
_entity_poly.pdbx_strand_id
1 'polypeptide(L)'
;MYVQQRDEYLESFCKMATRKISVITIFGTMNNSSMKIDHFQLDNEKPMKVIEDEDLVDQQLISELRKEYGMTYNDFFMVLTDTDMKVKQYYEVPIAMKSVFDLIDTFQSRIKDMERQKKEGIVCKEDKKQSLESFLSRFRWRRRLVVISAPSDEDWAYSQQLAALSGQACNFGLRHITILKLLGVGEDIGGVLELYPINGSATVDREDIPANLVKDIRNYFQISPEYFSMLLVGKDGNVKSWYPSPMWSMAIVYDLIDSMQLRRQEMTIQQSLGMQCPEDEYGGYGYHSYHQGYQEGYQDDYRHHGSYHHGYPY
;
A
#
# COMPACT_ATOMS: atom_id res chain seq x y z
N MET A 1 11.46 4.36 -11.61
CA MET A 1 12.05 3.15 -12.24
C MET A 1 11.91 1.94 -11.33
N TYR A 2 12.58 1.88 -10.16
CA TYR A 2 12.47 0.74 -9.24
C TYR A 2 11.03 0.36 -8.86
N VAL A 3 10.18 1.32 -8.47
CA VAL A 3 8.80 1.04 -8.03
C VAL A 3 8.01 0.31 -9.13
N GLN A 4 8.09 0.78 -10.37
CA GLN A 4 7.43 0.16 -11.51
C GLN A 4 7.91 -1.28 -11.74
N GLN A 5 9.23 -1.51 -11.71
CA GLN A 5 9.81 -2.85 -11.85
C GLN A 5 9.36 -3.79 -10.72
N ARG A 6 9.33 -3.27 -9.49
CA ARG A 6 8.86 -3.99 -8.30
C ARG A 6 7.42 -4.44 -8.44
N ASP A 7 6.59 -3.51 -8.86
CA ASP A 7 5.17 -3.74 -9.00
C ASP A 7 4.91 -4.81 -10.09
N GLU A 8 5.65 -4.77 -11.20
CA GLU A 8 5.53 -5.74 -12.30
C GLU A 8 5.95 -7.17 -11.89
N TYR A 9 7.02 -7.34 -11.11
CA TYR A 9 7.41 -8.69 -10.67
C TYR A 9 6.47 -9.26 -9.60
N LEU A 10 5.88 -8.40 -8.75
CA LEU A 10 4.89 -8.82 -7.75
C LEU A 10 3.60 -9.31 -8.41
N GLU A 11 3.17 -8.67 -9.50
CA GLU A 11 2.04 -9.13 -10.33
C GLU A 11 2.31 -10.50 -10.99
N SER A 12 3.59 -10.85 -11.18
CA SER A 12 4.03 -12.08 -11.83
C SER A 12 4.52 -13.16 -10.85
N PHE A 13 4.08 -13.16 -9.59
CA PHE A 13 4.62 -14.02 -8.52
C PHE A 13 4.72 -15.51 -8.91
N CYS A 14 3.68 -16.12 -9.48
CA CYS A 14 3.76 -17.53 -9.91
C CYS A 14 4.84 -17.74 -10.97
N LYS A 15 4.91 -16.85 -11.97
CA LYS A 15 5.91 -16.91 -13.05
C LYS A 15 7.33 -16.72 -12.49
N MET A 16 7.49 -15.94 -11.44
CA MET A 16 8.76 -15.81 -10.69
C MET A 16 9.10 -17.08 -9.91
N ALA A 17 8.14 -17.60 -9.14
CA ALA A 17 8.31 -18.75 -8.24
C ALA A 17 8.61 -20.05 -8.99
N THR A 18 7.92 -20.29 -10.12
CA THR A 18 8.21 -21.43 -11.01
C THR A 18 9.60 -21.35 -11.65
N ARG A 19 10.23 -20.18 -11.67
CA ARG A 19 11.61 -19.99 -12.16
C ARG A 19 12.63 -19.89 -11.03
N LYS A 20 12.19 -20.01 -9.77
CA LYS A 20 13.04 -19.91 -8.55
C LYS A 20 13.87 -18.63 -8.51
N ILE A 21 13.29 -17.52 -8.98
CA ILE A 21 14.01 -16.26 -9.11
C ILE A 21 14.26 -15.67 -7.72
N SER A 22 15.47 -15.14 -7.51
CA SER A 22 15.79 -14.31 -6.36
C SER A 22 16.14 -12.91 -6.83
N VAL A 23 15.55 -11.89 -6.24
CA VAL A 23 15.79 -10.49 -6.60
C VAL A 23 16.56 -9.84 -5.46
N ILE A 24 17.79 -9.42 -5.74
CA ILE A 24 18.59 -8.60 -4.82
C ILE A 24 18.44 -7.15 -5.27
N THR A 25 17.84 -6.33 -4.42
CA THR A 25 17.66 -4.89 -4.68
C THR A 25 18.62 -4.10 -3.81
N ILE A 26 19.50 -3.31 -4.42
CA ILE A 26 20.42 -2.41 -3.72
C ILE A 26 19.93 -0.98 -3.86
N PHE A 27 19.75 -0.29 -2.73
CA PHE A 27 19.36 1.12 -2.65
C PHE A 27 20.53 1.96 -2.18
N GLY A 28 20.61 3.20 -2.64
CA GLY A 28 21.59 4.19 -2.16
C GLY A 28 22.85 4.24 -3.01
N THR A 29 23.84 5.00 -2.53
CA THR A 29 25.08 5.31 -3.26
C THR A 29 26.19 4.32 -2.87
N MET A 30 27.30 4.28 -3.61
CA MET A 30 28.44 3.37 -3.35
C MET A 30 28.91 3.33 -1.89
N ASN A 31 28.77 4.42 -1.14
CA ASN A 31 29.28 4.54 0.24
C ASN A 31 28.18 4.50 1.31
N ASN A 32 26.91 4.50 0.89
CA ASN A 32 25.76 4.45 1.78
C ASN A 32 24.62 3.74 1.06
N SER A 33 24.59 2.42 1.20
CA SER A 33 23.63 1.53 0.58
C SER A 33 22.97 0.58 1.56
N SER A 34 21.78 0.11 1.20
CA SER A 34 21.14 -1.03 1.85
C SER A 34 20.69 -1.99 0.77
N MET A 35 20.62 -3.28 1.10
CA MET A 35 20.11 -4.29 0.20
C MET A 35 18.89 -5.01 0.76
N LYS A 36 18.04 -5.49 -0.14
CA LYS A 36 16.90 -6.36 0.15
C LYS A 36 16.96 -7.57 -0.75
N ILE A 37 16.51 -8.71 -0.23
CA ILE A 37 16.47 -9.96 -0.99
C ILE A 37 15.05 -10.52 -0.93
N ASP A 38 14.47 -10.70 -2.11
CA ASP A 38 13.17 -11.35 -2.28
C ASP A 38 13.38 -12.70 -2.98
N HIS A 39 13.04 -13.80 -2.30
CA HIS A 39 13.09 -15.14 -2.88
C HIS A 39 11.70 -15.57 -3.34
N PHE A 40 11.56 -15.90 -4.62
CA PHE A 40 10.31 -16.39 -5.20
C PHE A 40 10.41 -17.90 -5.38
N GLN A 41 9.67 -18.65 -4.57
CA GLN A 41 9.65 -20.12 -4.56
C GLN A 41 8.22 -20.63 -4.42
N LEU A 42 8.00 -21.89 -4.81
CA LEU A 42 6.72 -22.57 -4.58
C LEU A 42 6.65 -23.07 -3.12
N ASP A 43 5.46 -23.13 -2.55
CA ASP A 43 5.24 -23.48 -1.13
C ASP A 43 5.75 -24.87 -0.73
N ASN A 44 5.91 -25.77 -1.72
CA ASN A 44 6.41 -27.13 -1.51
C ASN A 44 7.95 -27.22 -1.53
N GLU A 45 8.66 -26.11 -1.73
CA GLU A 45 10.12 -26.07 -1.73
C GLU A 45 10.69 -25.67 -0.38
N LYS A 46 11.95 -26.05 -0.12
CA LYS A 46 12.63 -25.64 1.10
C LYS A 46 12.90 -24.13 1.05
N PRO A 47 12.50 -23.37 2.09
CA PRO A 47 12.75 -21.94 2.13
C PRO A 47 14.26 -21.65 2.09
N MET A 48 14.63 -20.61 1.35
CA MET A 48 16.01 -20.11 1.33
C MET A 48 16.44 -19.64 2.72
N LYS A 49 17.74 -19.73 2.97
CA LYS A 49 18.32 -19.22 4.21
C LYS A 49 18.11 -17.70 4.26
N VAL A 50 17.46 -17.23 5.32
CA VAL A 50 17.31 -15.81 5.60
C VAL A 50 18.69 -15.23 5.94
N ILE A 51 19.04 -14.12 5.30
CA ILE A 51 20.25 -13.36 5.60
C ILE A 51 19.97 -12.46 6.80
N GLU A 52 20.97 -12.29 7.67
CA GLU A 52 20.83 -11.46 8.88
C GLU A 52 20.73 -9.98 8.52
N ASP A 53 19.98 -9.20 9.31
CA ASP A 53 19.77 -7.77 9.03
C ASP A 53 21.08 -6.97 9.02
N GLU A 54 22.11 -7.44 9.73
CA GLU A 54 23.45 -6.84 9.76
C GLU A 54 24.13 -6.90 8.38
N ASP A 55 24.06 -8.05 7.70
CA ASP A 55 24.62 -8.24 6.36
C ASP A 55 23.88 -7.39 5.31
N LEU A 56 22.59 -7.15 5.49
CA LEU A 56 21.77 -6.35 4.57
C LEU A 56 22.12 -4.85 4.54
N VAL A 57 22.89 -4.39 5.52
CA VAL A 57 23.37 -3.00 5.63
C VAL A 57 24.90 -2.90 5.63
N ASP A 58 25.61 -4.02 5.44
CA ASP A 58 27.07 -4.05 5.35
C ASP A 58 27.56 -3.35 4.07
N GLN A 59 28.22 -2.21 4.24
CA GLN A 59 28.71 -1.40 3.13
C GLN A 59 29.83 -2.09 2.34
N GLN A 60 30.69 -2.87 3.01
CA GLN A 60 31.77 -3.59 2.36
C GLN A 60 31.22 -4.69 1.47
N LEU A 61 30.28 -5.49 2.00
CA LEU A 61 29.60 -6.54 1.25
C LEU A 61 28.87 -5.97 0.02
N ILE A 62 28.08 -4.91 0.21
CA ILE A 62 27.31 -4.29 -0.89
C ILE A 62 28.26 -3.71 -1.95
N SER A 63 29.36 -3.09 -1.55
CA SER A 63 30.35 -2.53 -2.48
C SER A 63 31.07 -3.63 -3.28
N GLU A 64 31.46 -4.73 -2.63
CA GLU A 64 32.07 -5.88 -3.31
C GLU A 64 31.09 -6.52 -4.31
N LEU A 65 29.83 -6.70 -3.90
CA LEU A 65 28.77 -7.22 -4.77
C LEU A 65 28.54 -6.33 -5.99
N ARG A 66 28.44 -5.02 -5.80
CA ARG A 66 28.32 -4.06 -6.91
C ARG A 66 29.50 -4.14 -7.85
N LYS A 67 30.72 -4.21 -7.32
CA LYS A 67 31.95 -4.28 -8.12
C LYS A 67 32.01 -5.57 -8.94
N GLU A 68 31.66 -6.71 -8.34
CA GLU A 68 31.65 -8.02 -9.01
C GLU A 68 30.73 -8.02 -10.23
N TYR A 69 29.56 -7.38 -10.11
CA TYR A 69 28.58 -7.30 -11.19
C TYR A 69 28.63 -6.02 -12.02
N GLY A 70 29.69 -5.23 -11.90
CA GLY A 70 29.89 -4.02 -12.71
C GLY A 70 28.89 -2.89 -12.44
N MET A 71 28.21 -2.88 -11.29
CA MET A 71 27.25 -1.86 -10.88
C MET A 71 27.97 -0.64 -10.28
N THR A 72 28.81 0.03 -11.07
CA THR A 72 29.74 1.07 -10.59
C THR A 72 29.16 2.47 -10.52
N TYR A 73 27.96 2.68 -11.06
CA TYR A 73 27.31 3.99 -11.15
C TYR A 73 26.07 4.06 -10.25
N ASN A 74 25.71 5.27 -9.81
CA ASN A 74 24.52 5.51 -8.98
C ASN A 74 23.24 5.64 -9.83
N ASP A 75 23.16 4.88 -10.92
CA ASP A 75 22.02 4.85 -11.83
C ASP A 75 21.27 3.52 -11.74
N PHE A 76 20.10 3.44 -12.36
CA PHE A 76 19.39 2.16 -12.46
C PHE A 76 20.24 1.17 -13.24
N PHE A 77 20.48 0.01 -12.66
CA PHE A 77 21.21 -1.06 -13.31
C PHE A 77 20.68 -2.40 -12.82
N MET A 78 20.39 -3.31 -13.74
CA MET A 78 19.92 -4.64 -13.43
C MET A 78 20.81 -5.66 -14.11
N VAL A 79 21.21 -6.69 -13.37
CA VAL A 79 22.05 -7.78 -13.84
C VAL A 79 21.29 -9.08 -13.69
N LEU A 80 21.14 -9.82 -14.79
CA LEU A 80 20.58 -11.17 -14.77
C LEU A 80 21.70 -12.18 -14.72
N THR A 81 21.71 -13.01 -13.68
CA THR A 81 22.61 -14.15 -13.52
C THR A 81 21.86 -15.46 -13.63
N ASP A 82 22.57 -16.53 -13.96
CA ASP A 82 22.07 -17.90 -13.81
C ASP A 82 22.44 -18.44 -12.43
N THR A 83 22.02 -19.66 -12.13
CA THR A 83 22.25 -20.33 -10.83
C THR A 83 23.72 -20.62 -10.54
N ASP A 84 24.60 -20.55 -11.55
CA ASP A 84 26.06 -20.60 -11.40
C ASP A 84 26.69 -19.22 -11.12
N MET A 85 25.85 -18.21 -10.83
CA MET A 85 26.23 -16.81 -10.56
C MET A 85 26.92 -16.10 -11.74
N LYS A 86 26.97 -16.72 -12.93
CA LYS A 86 27.51 -16.07 -14.11
C LYS A 86 26.49 -15.12 -14.72
N VAL A 87 26.96 -13.94 -15.08
CA VAL A 87 26.14 -12.94 -15.74
C VAL A 87 25.71 -13.41 -17.13
N LYS A 88 24.43 -13.24 -17.42
CA LYS A 88 23.80 -13.53 -18.71
C LYS A 88 23.42 -12.27 -19.47
N GLN A 89 22.99 -11.22 -18.77
CA GLN A 89 22.55 -9.97 -19.40
C GLN A 89 22.64 -8.78 -18.43
N TYR A 90 22.92 -7.61 -18.99
CA TYR A 90 22.89 -6.32 -18.32
C TYR A 90 21.74 -5.46 -18.87
N TYR A 91 21.13 -4.65 -18.00
CA TYR A 91 20.08 -3.70 -18.36
C TYR A 91 20.31 -2.37 -17.64
N GLU A 92 20.44 -1.30 -18.41
CA GLU A 92 20.57 0.08 -17.91
C GLU A 92 19.22 0.76 -17.69
N VAL A 93 18.13 0.10 -18.09
CA VAL A 93 16.75 0.58 -17.95
C VAL A 93 15.85 -0.55 -17.44
N PRO A 94 14.72 -0.22 -16.77
CA PRO A 94 13.69 -1.19 -16.44
C PRO A 94 13.24 -1.95 -17.70
N ILE A 95 13.13 -3.27 -17.58
CA ILE A 95 12.76 -4.16 -18.69
C ILE A 95 11.56 -4.99 -18.28
N ALA A 96 10.63 -5.19 -19.22
CA ALA A 96 9.45 -6.00 -18.97
C ALA A 96 9.86 -7.41 -18.50
N MET A 97 9.24 -7.88 -17.42
CA MET A 97 9.54 -9.17 -16.81
C MET A 97 9.27 -10.33 -17.77
N LYS A 98 8.33 -10.15 -18.70
CA LYS A 98 8.11 -11.09 -19.81
C LYS A 98 9.41 -11.37 -20.58
N SER A 99 10.15 -10.33 -20.96
CA SER A 99 11.41 -10.47 -21.69
C SER A 99 12.50 -11.16 -20.87
N VAL A 100 12.52 -10.89 -19.55
CA VAL A 100 13.43 -11.58 -18.63
C VAL A 100 13.08 -13.06 -18.54
N PHE A 101 11.79 -13.42 -18.44
CA PHE A 101 11.33 -14.80 -18.41
C PHE A 101 11.65 -15.54 -19.70
N ASP A 102 11.40 -14.92 -20.85
CA ASP A 102 11.70 -15.49 -22.16
C ASP A 102 13.20 -15.82 -22.26
N LEU A 103 14.07 -14.95 -21.75
CA LEU A 103 15.52 -15.20 -21.70
C LEU A 103 15.88 -16.32 -20.72
N ILE A 104 15.35 -16.32 -19.50
CA ILE A 104 15.60 -17.36 -18.49
C ILE A 104 15.19 -18.74 -19.02
N ASP A 105 14.06 -18.83 -19.73
CA ASP A 105 13.56 -20.08 -20.30
C ASP A 105 14.45 -20.65 -21.42
N THR A 106 15.46 -19.90 -21.90
CA THR A 106 16.52 -20.41 -22.79
C THR A 106 17.69 -21.07 -22.05
N PHE A 107 17.79 -20.91 -20.73
CA PHE A 107 18.95 -21.38 -19.98
C PHE A 107 18.98 -22.90 -19.87
N GLN A 108 20.16 -23.50 -20.01
CA GLN A 108 20.34 -24.95 -19.89
C GLN A 108 19.97 -25.48 -18.49
N SER A 109 20.24 -24.68 -17.46
CA SER A 109 19.81 -24.94 -16.07
C SER A 109 18.28 -25.01 -15.97
N ARG A 110 17.58 -24.11 -16.67
CA ARG A 110 16.13 -23.96 -16.65
C ARG A 110 15.38 -25.07 -17.40
N ILE A 111 15.94 -25.60 -18.49
CA ILE A 111 15.30 -26.64 -19.31
C ILE A 111 14.96 -27.90 -18.48
N LYS A 112 15.87 -28.35 -17.61
CA LYS A 112 15.64 -29.52 -16.74
C LYS A 112 14.47 -29.30 -15.77
N ASP A 113 14.37 -28.10 -15.21
CA ASP A 113 13.27 -27.74 -14.32
C ASP A 113 11.94 -27.65 -15.07
N MET A 114 11.94 -27.18 -16.32
CA MET A 114 10.72 -27.17 -17.16
C MET A 114 10.19 -28.57 -17.41
N GLU A 115 11.07 -29.53 -17.73
CA GLU A 115 10.68 -30.93 -17.95
C GLU A 115 10.10 -31.56 -16.68
N ARG A 116 10.71 -31.27 -15.52
CA ARG A 116 10.22 -31.72 -14.21
C ARG A 116 8.85 -31.12 -13.91
N GLN A 117 8.69 -29.80 -14.06
CA GLN A 117 7.42 -29.10 -13.86
C GLN A 117 6.31 -29.65 -14.76
N LYS A 118 6.64 -29.94 -16.03
CA LYS A 118 5.69 -30.55 -16.97
C LYS A 118 5.25 -31.95 -16.53
N LYS A 119 6.15 -32.76 -15.97
CA LYS A 119 5.81 -34.09 -15.42
C LYS A 119 4.95 -34.00 -14.16
N GLU A 120 5.23 -33.01 -13.31
CA GLU A 120 4.52 -32.75 -12.06
C GLU A 120 3.21 -31.96 -12.27
N GLY A 121 2.91 -31.53 -13.50
CA GLY A 121 1.73 -30.73 -13.81
C GLY A 121 1.79 -29.31 -13.23
N ILE A 122 2.97 -28.83 -12.84
CA ILE A 122 3.19 -27.47 -12.33
C ILE A 122 3.11 -26.51 -13.51
N VAL A 123 1.97 -25.87 -13.67
CA VAL A 123 1.75 -24.83 -14.67
C VAL A 123 1.18 -23.61 -13.94
N CYS A 124 1.82 -22.46 -14.10
CA CYS A 124 1.17 -21.20 -13.79
C CYS A 124 0.02 -21.04 -14.79
N LYS A 125 -1.20 -21.33 -14.36
CA LYS A 125 -2.37 -20.90 -15.10
C LYS A 125 -2.28 -19.38 -15.21
N GLU A 126 -2.57 -18.84 -16.39
CA GLU A 126 -2.98 -17.44 -16.49
C GLU A 126 -4.36 -17.32 -15.85
N ASP A 127 -4.41 -17.54 -14.55
CA ASP A 127 -5.62 -17.36 -13.80
C ASP A 127 -5.82 -15.85 -13.72
N LYS A 128 -6.68 -15.35 -14.61
CA LYS A 128 -7.53 -14.17 -14.38
C LYS A 128 -8.44 -14.34 -13.14
N LYS A 129 -8.14 -15.26 -12.23
CA LYS A 129 -8.56 -15.14 -10.85
C LYS A 129 -7.56 -14.19 -10.23
N GLN A 130 -7.98 -12.96 -9.95
CA GLN A 130 -7.26 -12.12 -9.01
C GLN A 130 -7.04 -12.97 -7.74
N SER A 131 -5.84 -13.52 -7.57
CA SER A 131 -5.51 -14.25 -6.35
C SER A 131 -5.58 -13.24 -5.22
N LEU A 132 -6.01 -13.67 -4.03
CA LEU A 132 -6.10 -12.80 -2.86
C LEU A 132 -4.81 -12.00 -2.64
N GLU A 133 -3.65 -12.66 -2.78
CA GLU A 133 -2.34 -12.03 -2.69
C GLU A 133 -2.11 -10.99 -3.79
N SER A 134 -2.40 -11.31 -5.06
CA SER A 134 -2.30 -10.35 -6.17
C SER A 134 -3.19 -9.13 -5.93
N PHE A 135 -4.41 -9.34 -5.44
CA PHE A 135 -5.33 -8.26 -5.11
C PHE A 135 -4.81 -7.38 -3.97
N LEU A 136 -4.43 -7.97 -2.83
CA LEU A 136 -3.95 -7.22 -1.66
C LEU A 136 -2.61 -6.52 -1.90
N SER A 137 -1.74 -7.10 -2.72
CA SER A 137 -0.43 -6.53 -3.08
C SER A 137 -0.52 -5.13 -3.69
N ARG A 138 -1.63 -4.81 -4.39
CA ARG A 138 -1.89 -3.49 -5.01
C ARG A 138 -1.93 -2.35 -3.99
N PHE A 139 -2.32 -2.64 -2.76
CA PHE A 139 -2.47 -1.65 -1.68
C PHE A 139 -1.25 -1.60 -0.77
N ARG A 140 -0.55 -2.73 -0.61
CA ARG A 140 0.62 -2.81 0.27
C ARG A 140 1.66 -1.76 -0.12
N TRP A 141 2.12 -1.01 0.87
CA TRP A 141 3.03 0.13 0.79
C TRP A 141 2.50 1.36 0.04
N ARG A 142 1.34 1.29 -0.63
CA ARG A 142 0.80 2.38 -1.43
C ARG A 142 -0.39 3.08 -0.77
N ARG A 143 -1.36 2.29 -0.30
CA ARG A 143 -2.68 2.74 0.15
C ARG A 143 -3.13 1.99 1.40
N ARG A 144 -3.92 2.67 2.24
CA ARG A 144 -4.61 2.08 3.39
C ARG A 144 -5.94 1.54 2.86
N LEU A 145 -6.35 0.36 3.33
CA LEU A 145 -7.60 -0.25 2.92
C LEU A 145 -8.60 -0.13 4.07
N VAL A 146 -9.76 0.47 3.82
CA VAL A 146 -10.91 0.40 4.72
C VAL A 146 -11.87 -0.62 4.13
N VAL A 147 -12.01 -1.75 4.81
CA VAL A 147 -12.90 -2.83 4.40
C VAL A 147 -14.22 -2.66 5.13
N ILE A 148 -15.33 -2.65 4.43
CA ILE A 148 -16.69 -2.60 4.98
C ILE A 148 -17.41 -3.84 4.48
N SER A 149 -17.85 -4.69 5.40
CA SER A 149 -18.63 -5.88 5.11
C SER A 149 -20.01 -5.77 5.73
N ALA A 150 -21.05 -6.16 5.00
CA ALA A 150 -22.41 -6.27 5.52
C ALA A 150 -23.17 -7.42 4.84
N PRO A 151 -24.25 -7.93 5.46
CA PRO A 151 -25.03 -9.04 4.91
C PRO A 151 -25.80 -8.67 3.63
N SER A 152 -26.17 -7.40 3.48
CA SER A 152 -26.98 -6.86 2.39
C SER A 152 -26.67 -5.38 2.18
N ASP A 153 -26.97 -4.83 1.00
CA ASP A 153 -26.95 -3.39 0.72
C ASP A 153 -28.11 -2.63 1.41
N GLU A 154 -29.16 -3.34 1.82
CA GLU A 154 -30.28 -2.82 2.62
C GLU A 154 -29.98 -2.78 4.13
N ASP A 155 -28.80 -3.25 4.56
CA ASP A 155 -28.42 -3.24 5.98
C ASP A 155 -28.35 -1.79 6.51
N TRP A 156 -28.99 -1.55 7.66
CA TRP A 156 -29.09 -0.21 8.24
C TRP A 156 -27.71 0.35 8.60
N ALA A 157 -26.80 -0.51 9.09
CA ALA A 157 -25.47 -0.10 9.48
C ALA A 157 -24.63 0.22 8.25
N TYR A 158 -24.76 -0.57 7.18
CA TYR A 158 -24.17 -0.24 5.90
C TYR A 158 -24.64 1.12 5.37
N SER A 159 -25.95 1.36 5.37
CA SER A 159 -26.55 2.63 4.94
C SER A 159 -26.03 3.83 5.76
N GLN A 160 -25.96 3.67 7.08
CA GLN A 160 -25.40 4.69 7.98
C GLN A 160 -23.91 4.95 7.68
N GLN A 161 -23.13 3.89 7.44
CA GLN A 161 -21.71 4.04 7.12
C GLN A 161 -21.53 4.76 5.78
N LEU A 162 -22.34 4.46 4.75
CA LEU A 162 -22.30 5.19 3.48
C LEU A 162 -22.57 6.69 3.65
N ALA A 163 -23.51 7.06 4.53
CA ALA A 163 -23.75 8.46 4.86
C ALA A 163 -22.50 9.14 5.45
N ALA A 164 -21.77 8.46 6.34
CA ALA A 164 -20.52 8.96 6.92
C ALA A 164 -19.34 9.04 5.94
N LEU A 165 -19.36 8.26 4.85
CA LEU A 165 -18.36 8.33 3.77
C LEU A 165 -18.67 9.45 2.75
N SER A 166 -19.91 9.92 2.69
CA SER A 166 -20.34 10.94 1.73
C SER A 166 -19.57 12.25 1.94
N GLY A 167 -19.16 12.89 0.84
CA GLY A 167 -18.37 14.14 0.88
C GLY A 167 -16.90 13.96 1.28
N GLN A 168 -16.47 12.78 1.73
CA GLN A 168 -15.12 12.57 2.26
C GLN A 168 -14.06 12.24 1.19
N ALA A 169 -14.39 12.33 -0.10
CA ALA A 169 -13.52 11.90 -1.20
C ALA A 169 -12.12 12.54 -1.15
N CYS A 170 -12.03 13.85 -0.90
CA CYS A 170 -10.75 14.54 -0.75
C CYS A 170 -9.95 14.02 0.45
N ASN A 171 -10.60 13.87 1.62
CA ASN A 171 -9.96 13.35 2.83
C ASN A 171 -9.43 11.93 2.64
N PHE A 172 -10.15 11.09 1.89
CA PHE A 172 -9.68 9.75 1.51
C PHE A 172 -8.48 9.81 0.57
N GLY A 173 -8.54 10.67 -0.44
CA GLY A 173 -7.44 10.91 -1.38
C GLY A 173 -6.15 11.29 -0.67
N LEU A 174 -6.17 12.35 0.14
CA LEU A 174 -4.99 12.82 0.88
C LEU A 174 -4.47 11.78 1.88
N ARG A 175 -5.32 10.95 2.48
CA ARG A 175 -4.90 9.87 3.40
C ARG A 175 -4.57 8.55 2.70
N HIS A 176 -4.52 8.53 1.37
CA HIS A 176 -4.31 7.32 0.54
C HIS A 176 -5.25 6.18 0.94
N ILE A 177 -6.50 6.49 1.25
CA ILE A 177 -7.52 5.51 1.64
C ILE A 177 -8.16 4.93 0.38
N THR A 178 -8.39 3.63 0.41
CA THR A 178 -9.21 2.88 -0.55
C THR A 178 -10.35 2.24 0.22
N ILE A 179 -11.57 2.33 -0.29
CA ILE A 179 -12.74 1.69 0.35
C ILE A 179 -13.04 0.39 -0.39
N LEU A 180 -13.16 -0.71 0.34
CA LEU A 180 -13.56 -2.01 -0.18
C LEU A 180 -14.88 -2.42 0.48
N LYS A 181 -15.95 -2.50 -0.30
CA LYS A 181 -17.29 -2.87 0.14
C LYS A 181 -17.54 -4.33 -0.21
N LEU A 182 -17.91 -5.16 0.75
CA LEU A 182 -18.17 -6.59 0.61
C LEU A 182 -19.60 -6.88 1.10
N LEU A 183 -20.52 -7.16 0.18
CA LEU A 183 -21.95 -7.28 0.47
C LEU A 183 -22.48 -8.67 0.14
N GLY A 184 -23.63 -9.02 0.71
CA GLY A 184 -24.32 -10.27 0.40
C GLY A 184 -23.82 -11.46 1.20
N VAL A 185 -24.64 -12.51 1.24
CA VAL A 185 -24.35 -13.83 1.81
C VAL A 185 -24.64 -14.92 0.78
N GLY A 186 -24.01 -16.09 0.90
CA GLY A 186 -24.30 -17.23 0.01
C GLY A 186 -23.96 -16.98 -1.47
N GLU A 187 -24.98 -16.97 -2.32
CA GLU A 187 -24.88 -16.82 -3.78
C GLU A 187 -24.95 -15.35 -4.23
N ASP A 188 -25.55 -14.46 -3.44
CA ASP A 188 -25.71 -13.03 -3.74
C ASP A 188 -24.52 -12.18 -3.28
N ILE A 189 -23.34 -12.80 -3.15
CA ILE A 189 -22.14 -12.14 -2.65
C ILE A 189 -21.51 -11.26 -3.75
N GLY A 190 -21.23 -10.01 -3.40
CA GLY A 190 -20.63 -9.04 -4.32
C GLY A 190 -19.64 -8.14 -3.59
N GLY A 191 -18.73 -7.52 -4.34
CA GLY A 191 -17.84 -6.54 -3.78
C GLY A 191 -17.52 -5.42 -4.75
N VAL A 192 -17.23 -4.24 -4.21
CA VAL A 192 -16.87 -3.06 -4.98
C VAL A 192 -15.69 -2.37 -4.30
N LEU A 193 -14.65 -2.09 -5.06
CA LEU A 193 -13.50 -1.30 -4.64
C LEU A 193 -13.65 0.13 -5.17
N GLU A 194 -13.43 1.10 -4.31
CA GLU A 194 -13.46 2.53 -4.62
C GLU A 194 -12.11 3.17 -4.33
N LEU A 195 -11.49 3.71 -5.39
CA LEU A 195 -10.20 4.39 -5.34
C LEU A 195 -10.40 5.89 -5.42
N TYR A 196 -9.86 6.60 -4.44
CA TYR A 196 -9.96 8.06 -4.31
C TYR A 196 -8.63 8.71 -4.70
N PRO A 197 -8.59 9.56 -5.73
CA PRO A 197 -7.35 10.15 -6.20
C PRO A 197 -6.86 11.27 -5.27
N ILE A 198 -5.55 11.55 -5.29
CA ILE A 198 -4.90 12.56 -4.42
C ILE A 198 -5.10 13.97 -4.97
N ASN A 199 -5.32 14.10 -6.28
CA ASN A 199 -5.42 15.36 -7.01
C ASN A 199 -6.74 16.13 -6.78
N GLY A 200 -7.59 15.69 -5.85
CA GLY A 200 -8.86 16.33 -5.55
C GLY A 200 -9.92 16.21 -6.65
N SER A 201 -9.72 15.36 -7.67
CA SER A 201 -10.79 15.09 -8.63
C SER A 201 -11.92 14.29 -7.96
N ALA A 202 -13.17 14.65 -8.26
CA ALA A 202 -14.35 13.94 -7.76
C ALA A 202 -14.58 12.58 -8.42
N THR A 203 -13.71 12.18 -9.34
CA THR A 203 -13.80 10.91 -10.06
C THR A 203 -13.29 9.79 -9.17
N VAL A 204 -14.21 8.99 -8.65
CA VAL A 204 -13.91 7.77 -7.89
C VAL A 204 -13.81 6.62 -8.88
N ASP A 205 -12.64 5.98 -8.97
CA ASP A 205 -12.49 4.79 -9.80
C ASP A 205 -13.12 3.60 -9.07
N ARG A 206 -14.05 2.93 -9.75
CA ARG A 206 -14.78 1.77 -9.22
C ARG A 206 -14.37 0.49 -9.93
N GLU A 207 -14.15 -0.55 -9.17
CA GLU A 207 -13.82 -1.88 -9.66
C GLU A 207 -14.68 -2.93 -8.95
N ASP A 208 -15.36 -3.77 -9.73
CA ASP A 208 -16.14 -4.89 -9.21
C ASP A 208 -15.23 -6.04 -8.79
N ILE A 209 -15.52 -6.60 -7.62
CA ILE A 209 -14.76 -7.70 -7.02
C ILE A 209 -15.54 -9.00 -7.18
N PRO A 210 -14.93 -10.04 -7.78
CA PRO A 210 -15.63 -11.28 -8.05
C PRO A 210 -15.95 -12.04 -6.75
N ALA A 211 -17.07 -12.75 -6.75
CA ALA A 211 -17.62 -13.44 -5.58
C ALA A 211 -16.63 -14.36 -4.85
N ASN A 212 -15.78 -15.08 -5.58
CA ASN A 212 -14.75 -15.94 -4.98
C ASN A 212 -13.72 -15.12 -4.20
N LEU A 213 -13.28 -13.99 -4.75
CA LEU A 213 -12.31 -13.12 -4.09
C LEU A 213 -12.94 -12.45 -2.86
N VAL A 214 -14.22 -12.09 -2.91
CA VAL A 214 -14.94 -11.58 -1.71
C VAL A 214 -14.90 -12.61 -0.57
N LYS A 215 -15.15 -13.89 -0.87
CA LYS A 215 -15.05 -14.99 0.12
C LYS A 215 -13.63 -15.11 0.66
N ASP A 216 -12.63 -15.09 -0.21
CA ASP A 216 -11.22 -15.19 0.18
C ASP A 216 -10.79 -14.01 1.08
N ILE A 217 -11.24 -12.80 0.77
CA ILE A 217 -10.96 -11.58 1.57
C ILE A 217 -11.63 -11.68 2.94
N ARG A 218 -12.91 -12.07 3.01
CA ARG A 218 -13.61 -12.26 4.29
C ARG A 218 -12.91 -13.32 5.14
N ASN A 219 -12.51 -14.44 4.54
CA ASN A 219 -11.78 -15.50 5.25
C ASN A 219 -10.42 -15.03 5.77
N TYR A 220 -9.65 -14.32 4.94
CA TYR A 220 -8.33 -13.81 5.30
C TYR A 220 -8.36 -12.86 6.50
N PHE A 221 -9.29 -11.89 6.46
CA PHE A 221 -9.46 -10.95 7.56
C PHE A 221 -10.32 -11.49 8.70
N GLN A 222 -10.85 -12.72 8.61
CA GLN A 222 -11.75 -13.32 9.60
C GLN A 222 -13.04 -12.51 9.81
N ILE A 223 -13.60 -11.97 8.72
CA ILE A 223 -14.82 -11.18 8.71
C ILE A 223 -16.02 -12.09 8.50
N SER A 224 -16.98 -12.04 9.42
CA SER A 224 -18.25 -12.73 9.24
C SER A 224 -19.09 -12.07 8.14
N PRO A 225 -19.74 -12.84 7.26
CA PRO A 225 -20.72 -12.30 6.32
C PRO A 225 -22.06 -11.95 6.99
N GLU A 226 -22.30 -12.42 8.23
CA GLU A 226 -23.60 -12.36 8.90
C GLU A 226 -23.90 -11.04 9.62
N TYR A 227 -22.90 -10.16 9.78
CA TYR A 227 -23.07 -8.88 10.46
C TYR A 227 -22.20 -7.78 9.85
N PHE A 228 -22.57 -6.53 10.11
CA PHE A 228 -21.77 -5.39 9.73
C PHE A 228 -20.39 -5.43 10.41
N SER A 229 -19.34 -5.22 9.65
CA SER A 229 -17.98 -5.04 10.18
C SER A 229 -17.20 -4.08 9.29
N MET A 230 -16.50 -3.13 9.90
CA MET A 230 -15.56 -2.27 9.21
C MET A 230 -14.16 -2.42 9.80
N LEU A 231 -13.13 -2.41 8.95
CA LEU A 231 -11.75 -2.63 9.34
C LEU A 231 -10.86 -1.57 8.69
N LEU A 232 -9.89 -1.07 9.43
CA LEU A 232 -8.79 -0.29 8.87
C LEU A 232 -7.55 -1.18 8.73
N VAL A 233 -7.06 -1.33 7.51
CA VAL A 233 -5.80 -2.03 7.19
C VAL A 233 -4.75 -0.98 6.81
N GLY A 234 -3.59 -1.07 7.44
CA GLY A 234 -2.47 -0.17 7.20
C GLY A 234 -1.79 -0.43 5.87
N LYS A 235 -0.89 0.49 5.48
CA LYS A 235 -0.03 0.31 4.29
C LYS A 235 0.94 -0.87 4.45
N ASP A 236 1.19 -1.34 5.66
CA ASP A 236 1.95 -2.55 5.94
C ASP A 236 1.17 -3.85 5.67
N GLY A 237 -0.13 -3.75 5.36
CA GLY A 237 -1.03 -4.89 5.14
C GLY A 237 -1.64 -5.46 6.42
N ASN A 238 -1.29 -4.92 7.59
CA ASN A 238 -1.81 -5.39 8.87
C ASN A 238 -3.08 -4.64 9.27
N VAL A 239 -4.02 -5.33 9.92
CA VAL A 239 -5.21 -4.69 10.50
C VAL A 239 -4.80 -3.79 11.67
N LYS A 240 -5.29 -2.55 11.66
CA LYS A 240 -5.02 -1.52 12.67
C LYS A 240 -6.16 -1.35 13.66
N SER A 241 -7.39 -1.50 13.19
CA SER A 241 -8.58 -1.41 14.03
C SER A 241 -9.77 -2.12 13.41
N TRP A 242 -10.68 -2.54 14.28
CA TRP A 242 -11.96 -3.17 13.96
C TRP A 242 -13.10 -2.32 14.52
N TYR A 243 -14.15 -2.18 13.73
CA TYR A 243 -15.35 -1.42 14.03
C TYR A 243 -16.57 -2.31 13.76
N PRO A 244 -17.11 -3.00 14.79
CA PRO A 244 -18.25 -3.91 14.63
C PRO A 244 -19.58 -3.18 14.42
N SER A 245 -19.59 -1.84 14.44
CA SER A 245 -20.75 -0.98 14.31
C SER A 245 -20.43 0.18 13.37
N PRO A 246 -21.43 0.74 12.67
CA PRO A 246 -21.21 1.88 11.78
C PRO A 246 -20.86 3.13 12.59
N MET A 247 -20.18 4.06 11.95
CA MET A 247 -19.74 5.30 12.57
C MET A 247 -20.53 6.49 12.01
N TRP A 248 -20.78 7.50 12.85
CA TRP A 248 -21.37 8.77 12.42
C TRP A 248 -20.39 9.66 11.65
N SER A 249 -19.10 9.50 11.93
CA SER A 249 -18.03 10.29 11.33
C SER A 249 -16.76 9.45 11.19
N MET A 250 -15.99 9.74 10.15
CA MET A 250 -14.68 9.15 9.91
C MET A 250 -13.55 9.80 10.72
N ALA A 251 -13.84 10.81 11.56
CA ALA A 251 -12.84 11.53 12.35
C ALA A 251 -11.92 10.60 13.16
N ILE A 252 -12.48 9.63 13.87
CA ILE A 252 -11.69 8.66 14.66
C ILE A 252 -10.75 7.82 13.77
N VAL A 253 -11.20 7.47 12.56
CA VAL A 253 -10.36 6.75 11.58
C VAL A 253 -9.23 7.65 11.11
N TYR A 254 -9.50 8.94 10.88
CA TYR A 254 -8.49 9.92 10.48
C TYR A 254 -7.46 10.16 11.57
N ASP A 255 -7.88 10.33 12.82
CA ASP A 255 -6.98 10.52 13.96
C ASP A 255 -6.03 9.34 14.13
N LEU A 256 -6.58 8.11 14.04
CA LEU A 256 -5.77 6.90 14.05
C LEU A 256 -4.78 6.90 12.88
N ILE A 257 -5.21 7.27 11.68
CA ILE A 257 -4.34 7.34 10.51
C ILE A 257 -3.22 8.36 10.68
N ASP A 258 -3.56 9.57 11.10
CA ASP A 258 -2.65 10.71 11.24
C ASP A 258 -1.65 10.53 12.38
N SER A 259 -1.96 9.66 13.35
CA SER A 259 -1.02 9.23 14.39
C SER A 259 0.13 8.34 13.88
N MET A 260 -0.06 7.64 12.75
CA MET A 260 0.89 6.63 12.24
C MET A 260 2.15 7.26 11.61
N GLN A 261 3.30 6.60 11.77
CA GLN A 261 4.60 7.12 11.33
C GLN A 261 4.67 7.42 9.82
N LEU A 262 4.23 6.48 8.96
CA LEU A 262 4.21 6.68 7.51
C LEU A 262 3.31 7.86 7.12
N ARG A 263 2.23 8.12 7.87
CA ARG A 263 1.31 9.22 7.60
C ARG A 263 1.94 10.59 7.88
N ARG A 264 2.80 10.70 8.90
CA ARG A 264 3.50 11.96 9.21
C ARG A 264 4.38 12.43 8.04
N GLN A 265 5.08 11.50 7.39
CA GLN A 265 5.88 11.80 6.20
C GLN A 265 5.02 12.28 5.03
N GLU A 266 3.86 11.65 4.81
CA GLU A 266 2.90 12.08 3.78
C GLU A 266 2.38 13.49 4.04
N MET A 267 2.06 13.82 5.30
CA MET A 267 1.57 15.16 5.67
C MET A 267 2.62 16.23 5.43
N THR A 268 3.89 15.98 5.77
CA THR A 268 4.98 16.94 5.48
C THR A 268 5.11 17.22 3.98
N ILE A 269 4.99 16.20 3.14
CA ILE A 269 5.01 16.35 1.67
C ILE A 269 3.75 17.06 1.16
N GLN A 270 2.58 16.76 1.72
CA GLN A 270 1.33 17.42 1.36
C GLN A 270 1.36 18.90 1.67
N GLN A 271 1.86 19.27 2.86
CA GLN A 271 2.03 20.64 3.29
C GLN A 271 3.02 21.40 2.40
N SER A 272 4.14 20.80 2.02
CA SER A 272 5.10 21.45 1.12
C SER A 272 4.55 21.68 -0.29
N LEU A 273 3.58 20.87 -0.71
CA LEU A 273 2.89 20.99 -2.00
C LEU A 273 1.58 21.79 -1.93
N GLY A 274 1.22 22.33 -0.77
CA GLY A 274 -0.05 23.06 -0.57
C GLY A 274 -1.30 22.21 -0.77
N MET A 275 -1.20 20.88 -0.66
CA MET A 275 -2.32 19.96 -0.83
C MET A 275 -3.15 19.91 0.46
N GLN A 276 -4.33 20.50 0.44
CA GLN A 276 -5.28 20.51 1.55
C GLN A 276 -6.71 20.39 1.03
N CYS A 277 -7.58 19.69 1.74
CA CYS A 277 -9.00 19.68 1.43
C CYS A 277 -9.63 21.00 1.90
N PRO A 278 -10.58 21.58 1.16
CA PRO A 278 -11.38 22.69 1.66
C PRO A 278 -12.02 22.27 2.98
N GLU A 279 -12.02 23.15 3.99
CA GLU A 279 -12.85 22.88 5.16
C GLU A 279 -14.31 22.92 4.73
N ASP A 280 -15.06 21.89 5.09
CA ASP A 280 -16.50 21.90 4.93
C ASP A 280 -17.07 23.03 5.82
N GLU A 281 -17.51 24.11 5.18
CA GLU A 281 -18.11 25.31 5.81
C GLU A 281 -19.40 25.00 6.62
N TYR A 282 -19.77 23.72 6.76
CA TYR A 282 -20.99 23.20 7.38
C TYR A 282 -20.77 22.11 8.45
N GLY A 283 -19.54 21.87 8.92
CA GLY A 283 -19.21 20.81 9.89
C GLY A 283 -18.80 21.27 11.30
N GLY A 284 -18.93 22.56 11.62
CA GLY A 284 -18.42 23.16 12.84
C GLY A 284 -19.18 22.80 14.13
N TYR A 285 -18.91 21.63 14.71
CA TYR A 285 -18.99 21.43 16.15
C TYR A 285 -17.65 20.89 16.63
N GLY A 286 -16.89 21.81 17.25
CA GLY A 286 -15.46 21.69 17.41
C GLY A 286 -15.00 20.68 18.46
N TYR A 287 -13.70 20.38 18.38
CA TYR A 287 -12.84 20.27 19.55
C TYR A 287 -11.48 20.87 19.22
N HIS A 288 -11.05 21.79 20.07
CA HIS A 288 -9.96 22.71 19.85
C HIS A 288 -8.59 22.03 19.74
N SER A 289 -7.85 22.53 18.74
CA SER A 289 -6.41 22.69 18.68
C SER A 289 -5.80 23.19 20.00
N TYR A 290 -4.81 22.45 20.51
CA TYR A 290 -3.70 23.00 21.28
C TYR A 290 -2.45 22.20 20.91
N HIS A 291 -1.60 22.77 20.05
CA HIS A 291 -0.13 22.67 20.16
C HIS A 291 0.56 23.39 18.98
N GLN A 292 0.75 24.71 19.13
CA GLN A 292 1.86 25.52 18.57
C GLN A 292 1.57 26.95 19.05
N GLY A 293 2.31 27.55 19.99
CA GLY A 293 3.77 27.64 20.04
C GLY A 293 4.16 28.99 19.44
N TYR A 294 4.01 30.07 20.21
CA TYR A 294 4.59 31.37 19.87
C TYR A 294 5.37 31.91 21.07
N GLN A 295 6.67 31.94 20.88
CA GLN A 295 7.63 32.68 21.67
C GLN A 295 8.11 33.87 20.84
N GLU A 296 8.11 35.03 21.50
CA GLU A 296 8.86 36.27 21.22
C GLU A 296 8.45 37.22 20.08
N GLY A 297 8.25 38.47 20.49
CA GLY A 297 8.19 39.65 19.61
C GLY A 297 7.61 40.88 20.30
N TYR A 298 8.36 41.48 21.23
CA TYR A 298 8.06 42.79 21.84
C TYR A 298 7.96 43.89 20.78
N GLN A 299 6.89 44.71 20.83
CA GLN A 299 7.02 46.15 20.62
C GLN A 299 5.84 46.90 21.24
N ASP A 300 6.20 47.79 22.19
CA ASP A 300 5.35 48.79 22.82
C ASP A 300 4.66 49.69 21.79
N ASP A 301 3.38 49.99 22.00
CA ASP A 301 2.92 51.38 21.85
C ASP A 301 1.71 51.65 22.75
N TYR A 302 1.93 52.55 23.71
CA TYR A 302 0.90 53.15 24.55
C TYR A 302 0.09 54.15 23.72
N ARG A 303 -1.25 54.09 23.79
CA ARG A 303 -2.08 55.30 23.94
C ARG A 303 -3.55 55.02 24.29
N HIS A 304 -4.00 55.86 25.22
CA HIS A 304 -5.29 55.96 25.89
C HIS A 304 -6.53 56.04 24.99
N HIS A 305 -7.64 55.49 25.50
CA HIS A 305 -8.96 56.09 25.77
C HIS A 305 -9.96 54.90 25.83
N GLY A 306 -10.89 54.75 26.75
CA GLY A 306 -11.59 55.66 27.65
C GLY A 306 -12.88 54.92 27.98
N SER A 307 -13.06 54.58 29.25
CA SER A 307 -14.16 53.83 29.83
C SER A 307 -15.51 54.53 29.65
N TYR A 308 -16.54 53.79 29.20
CA TYR A 308 -17.93 54.13 29.52
C TYR A 308 -18.76 52.86 29.78
N HIS A 309 -19.03 52.65 31.07
CA HIS A 309 -20.14 51.85 31.57
C HIS A 309 -21.46 52.57 31.28
N HIS A 310 -22.48 51.84 30.82
CA HIS A 310 -23.87 52.17 31.12
C HIS A 310 -24.70 50.89 31.25
N GLY A 311 -25.04 50.52 32.49
CA GLY A 311 -26.34 49.92 32.81
C GLY A 311 -27.42 51.01 32.69
N TYR A 312 -28.72 50.75 32.65
CA TYR A 312 -29.59 49.67 33.13
C TYR A 312 -30.93 49.82 32.32
N PRO A 313 -32.11 49.47 32.85
CA PRO A 313 -32.72 48.15 32.95
C PRO A 313 -34.08 48.11 32.20
N TYR A 314 -34.61 46.91 31.98
CA TYR A 314 -35.96 46.43 32.37
C TYR A 314 -36.20 45.06 31.73
#